data_AF-N6WZD9-F1
#
_entry.id   AF-N6WZD9-F1
#
_cell.length_a   1.000
_cell.length_b   1.000
_cell.length_c   1.000
_cell.angle_alpha   90.00
_cell.angle_beta   90.00
_cell.angle_gamma   90.00
#
_symmetry.space_group_name_H-M   'P 1'
#
loop_
_entity.id
_entity.type
_entity.pdbx_description
1 polymer ?
#
loop_
_entity_poly.entity_id
_entity_poly.type
_entity_poly.pdbx_seq_one_letter_code
_entity_poly.pdbx_strand_id
1 'polypeptide(L)'
;MTVDAYPLHWPANFPRTPESDRQRARFNRGGQPLTIAAGRDRILEEITLFTRAGKPWRIDPDQVVISSDVPLRQDGLPASGRRMPDDPAVALYFQLGGEHYCLPCDTWDRVADNMAAIAAHLGAMRGMERWGVGDLRTHFAGFAQLEHQPQQEWYDVLGCSPSASPAEVQSAYKAARAKAHPDRGGSDDEFNRVQAAWKAWQDQN
;
A
#
# COMPACT_ATOMS: atom_id res chain seq x y z
N MET A 1 7.47 -0.14 2.85
CA MET A 1 7.08 0.96 1.93
C MET A 1 6.06 1.83 2.63
N THR A 2 6.17 3.16 2.59
CA THR A 2 5.05 4.04 2.96
C THR A 2 4.26 4.35 1.69
N VAL A 3 3.45 3.38 1.25
CA VAL A 3 2.41 3.66 0.24
C VAL A 3 1.31 4.39 0.98
N ASP A 4 0.94 5.58 0.51
CA ASP A 4 -0.17 6.32 1.11
C ASP A 4 -1.52 5.79 0.61
N ALA A 5 -2.53 5.89 1.46
CA ALA A 5 -3.92 5.57 1.12
C ALA A 5 -4.54 6.58 0.13
N TYR A 6 -3.96 7.79 0.03
CA TYR A 6 -4.36 8.84 -0.89
C TYR A 6 -3.15 9.75 -1.19
N PRO A 7 -2.92 10.19 -2.44
CA PRO A 7 -3.65 9.82 -3.66
C PRO A 7 -3.41 8.36 -4.07
N LEU A 8 -4.06 7.90 -5.15
CA LEU A 8 -3.88 6.55 -5.68
C LEU A 8 -2.42 6.30 -6.11
N HIS A 9 -1.84 5.24 -5.56
CA HIS A 9 -0.59 4.63 -6.03
C HIS A 9 -0.94 3.37 -6.83
N TRP A 10 -0.72 3.44 -8.15
CA TRP A 10 -0.95 2.29 -9.05
C TRP A 10 0.38 1.58 -9.36
N PRO A 11 0.43 0.23 -9.34
CA PRO A 11 1.64 -0.51 -9.65
C PRO A 11 2.09 -0.34 -11.11
N ALA A 12 3.38 -0.06 -11.32
CA ALA A 12 3.94 0.24 -12.65
C ALA A 12 3.81 -0.91 -13.66
N ASN A 13 3.80 -2.15 -13.20
CA ASN A 13 3.73 -3.36 -14.02
C ASN A 13 2.29 -3.84 -14.30
N PHE A 14 1.27 -3.10 -13.88
CA PHE A 14 -0.12 -3.41 -14.20
C PHE A 14 -0.71 -2.38 -15.17
N PRO A 15 -1.22 -2.83 -16.34
CA PRO A 15 -1.89 -1.93 -17.27
C PRO A 15 -3.17 -1.35 -16.64
N ARG A 16 -3.47 -0.10 -16.96
CA ARG A 16 -4.74 0.53 -16.62
C ARG A 16 -5.85 0.06 -17.56
N THR A 17 -7.06 -0.07 -17.04
CA THR A 17 -8.28 -0.22 -17.84
C THR A 17 -8.69 1.15 -18.42
N PRO A 18 -8.80 1.30 -19.75
CA PRO A 18 -9.30 2.53 -20.37
C PRO A 18 -10.69 2.89 -19.86
N GLU A 19 -10.98 4.19 -19.72
CA GLU A 19 -12.28 4.64 -19.16
C GLU A 19 -13.49 4.10 -19.94
N SER A 20 -13.38 4.02 -21.27
CA SER A 20 -14.42 3.46 -22.16
C SER A 20 -14.71 1.99 -21.93
N ASP A 21 -13.74 1.26 -21.38
CA ASP A 21 -13.77 -0.20 -21.22
C ASP A 21 -14.18 -0.59 -19.80
N ARG A 22 -14.31 0.39 -18.89
CA ARG A 22 -14.79 0.17 -17.53
C ARG A 22 -16.24 -0.29 -17.54
N GLN A 23 -16.55 -1.21 -16.65
CA GLN A 23 -17.85 -1.88 -16.59
C GLN A 23 -18.62 -1.49 -15.34
N ARG A 24 -19.95 -1.68 -15.38
CA ARG A 24 -20.80 -1.58 -14.19
C ARG A 24 -20.88 -2.94 -13.49
N ALA A 25 -20.53 -2.99 -12.21
CA ALA A 25 -20.63 -4.21 -11.43
C ALA A 25 -22.04 -4.45 -10.89
N ARG A 26 -22.30 -5.69 -10.45
CA ARG A 26 -23.54 -6.10 -9.76
C ARG A 26 -23.37 -6.28 -8.25
N PHE A 27 -22.23 -5.87 -7.69
CA PHE A 27 -21.98 -5.99 -6.26
C PHE A 27 -23.00 -5.15 -5.47
N ASN A 28 -23.62 -5.79 -4.48
CA ASN A 28 -24.64 -5.16 -3.65
C ASN A 28 -24.59 -5.70 -2.22
N ARG A 29 -25.22 -4.96 -1.29
CA ARG A 29 -25.49 -5.39 0.09
C ARG A 29 -26.98 -5.18 0.35
N GLY A 30 -27.72 -6.27 0.55
CA GLY A 30 -29.18 -6.20 0.76
C GLY A 30 -29.95 -5.59 -0.43
N GLY A 31 -29.50 -5.85 -1.67
CA GLY A 31 -30.12 -5.30 -2.88
C GLY A 31 -29.75 -3.85 -3.20
N GLN A 32 -28.97 -3.18 -2.34
CA GLN A 32 -28.51 -1.82 -2.58
C GLN A 32 -27.06 -1.78 -3.10
N PRO A 33 -26.72 -0.85 -4.01
CA PRO A 33 -25.34 -0.66 -4.45
C PRO A 33 -24.38 -0.41 -3.26
N LEU A 34 -23.16 -0.92 -3.35
CA LEU A 34 -22.19 -0.77 -2.27
C LEU A 34 -21.77 0.69 -2.05
N THR A 35 -21.60 1.08 -0.79
CA THR A 35 -20.88 2.30 -0.41
C THR A 35 -19.37 2.02 -0.37
N ILE A 36 -18.54 3.07 -0.43
CA ILE A 36 -17.08 2.93 -0.28
C ILE A 36 -16.75 2.29 1.07
N ALA A 37 -17.41 2.72 2.14
CA ALA A 37 -17.24 2.12 3.46
C ALA A 37 -17.56 0.62 3.46
N ALA A 38 -18.68 0.20 2.84
CA ALA A 38 -19.02 -1.21 2.73
C ALA A 38 -18.02 -2.00 1.86
N GLY A 39 -17.43 -1.39 0.83
CA GLY A 39 -16.35 -1.97 0.04
C GLY A 39 -15.07 -2.18 0.86
N ARG A 40 -14.64 -1.15 1.60
CA ARG A 40 -13.51 -1.20 2.54
C ARG A 40 -13.72 -2.30 3.59
N ASP A 41 -14.88 -2.31 4.24
CA ASP A 41 -15.17 -3.27 5.32
C ASP A 41 -15.07 -4.71 4.80
N ARG A 42 -15.54 -4.99 3.57
CA ARG A 42 -15.38 -6.31 2.94
C ARG A 42 -13.92 -6.71 2.77
N ILE A 43 -13.04 -5.80 2.36
CA ILE A 43 -11.61 -6.09 2.27
C ILE A 43 -11.05 -6.46 3.65
N LEU A 44 -11.33 -5.63 4.67
CA LEU A 44 -10.81 -5.84 6.02
C LEU A 44 -11.34 -7.12 6.67
N GLU A 45 -12.62 -7.43 6.48
CA GLU A 45 -13.22 -8.72 6.86
C GLU A 45 -12.46 -9.88 6.20
N GLU A 46 -12.16 -9.75 4.91
CA GLU A 46 -11.46 -10.79 4.16
C GLU A 46 -10.01 -10.99 4.64
N ILE A 47 -9.28 -9.89 4.88
CA ILE A 47 -7.93 -9.88 5.46
C ILE A 47 -7.92 -10.52 6.85
N THR A 48 -8.88 -10.16 7.71
CA THR A 48 -8.96 -10.71 9.07
C THR A 48 -9.07 -12.23 9.05
N LEU A 49 -9.92 -12.74 8.17
CA LEU A 49 -10.19 -14.17 7.97
C LEU A 49 -9.04 -14.95 7.29
N PHE A 50 -8.00 -14.29 6.74
CA PHE A 50 -6.77 -14.99 6.34
C PHE A 50 -6.03 -15.59 7.54
N THR A 51 -6.19 -14.98 8.71
CA THR A 51 -5.56 -15.43 9.95
C THR A 51 -6.57 -16.15 10.83
N ARG A 52 -6.24 -17.37 11.25
CA ARG A 52 -7.07 -18.09 12.24
C ARG A 52 -6.94 -17.39 13.59
N ALA A 53 -8.06 -17.24 14.30
CA ALA A 53 -8.04 -16.67 15.65
C ALA A 53 -7.01 -17.38 16.55
N GLY A 54 -6.20 -16.58 17.26
CA GLY A 54 -5.13 -17.09 18.14
C GLY A 54 -3.85 -17.53 17.44
N LYS A 55 -3.69 -17.26 16.13
CA LYS A 55 -2.42 -17.41 15.40
C LYS A 55 -1.84 -16.03 15.05
N PRO A 56 -0.51 -15.92 14.86
CA PRO A 56 0.10 -14.71 14.33
C PRO A 56 -0.56 -14.29 13.01
N TRP A 57 -0.72 -12.99 12.82
CA TRP A 57 -1.25 -12.42 11.57
C TRP A 57 -0.43 -12.91 10.38
N ARG A 58 -1.12 -13.52 9.41
CA ARG A 58 -0.53 -13.86 8.11
C ARG A 58 -0.44 -12.63 7.22
N ILE A 59 -1.49 -11.80 7.31
CA ILE A 59 -1.54 -10.43 6.80
C ILE A 59 -1.96 -9.58 8.00
N ASP A 60 -1.13 -8.61 8.36
CA ASP A 60 -1.40 -7.71 9.48
C ASP A 60 -2.39 -6.61 9.04
N PRO A 61 -3.61 -6.55 9.58
CA PRO A 61 -4.60 -5.56 9.21
C PRO A 61 -4.13 -4.11 9.39
N ASP A 62 -3.24 -3.85 10.35
CA ASP A 62 -2.72 -2.52 10.65
C ASP A 62 -1.64 -2.07 9.64
N GLN A 63 -1.12 -3.00 8.84
CA GLN A 63 -0.11 -2.74 7.80
C GLN A 63 -0.69 -2.78 6.39
N VAL A 64 -2.00 -3.02 6.24
CA VAL A 64 -2.68 -3.00 4.95
C VAL A 64 -2.94 -1.57 4.52
N VAL A 65 -2.64 -1.25 3.25
CA VAL A 65 -2.97 0.04 2.65
C VAL A 65 -3.96 -0.14 1.50
N ILE A 66 -5.09 0.55 1.57
CA ILE A 66 -6.03 0.67 0.46
C ILE A 66 -5.79 2.04 -0.18
N SER A 67 -5.05 2.06 -1.29
CA SER A 67 -4.71 3.28 -2.02
C SER A 67 -5.76 3.60 -3.09
N SER A 68 -6.28 4.83 -3.09
CA SER A 68 -7.30 5.32 -4.04
C SER A 68 -7.36 6.85 -4.09
N ASP A 69 -8.03 7.42 -5.09
CA ASP A 69 -8.29 8.87 -5.18
C ASP A 69 -9.51 9.32 -4.36
N VAL A 70 -9.97 8.51 -3.41
CA VAL A 70 -11.03 8.91 -2.48
C VAL A 70 -10.45 9.87 -1.43
N PRO A 71 -10.96 11.12 -1.33
CA PRO A 71 -10.48 12.05 -0.31
C PRO A 71 -10.73 11.49 1.10
N LEU A 72 -9.68 11.43 1.90
CA LEU A 72 -9.74 11.00 3.29
C LEU A 72 -10.19 12.15 4.19
N ARG A 73 -10.92 11.83 5.25
CA ARG A 73 -11.16 12.70 6.41
C ARG A 73 -9.88 12.75 7.26
N GLN A 74 -9.85 13.66 8.24
CA GLN A 74 -8.74 13.75 9.21
C GLN A 74 -8.53 12.45 10.02
N ASP A 75 -9.54 11.58 10.08
CA ASP A 75 -9.52 10.27 10.74
C ASP A 75 -9.06 9.12 9.81
N GLY A 76 -8.65 9.42 8.57
CA GLY A 76 -8.23 8.42 7.58
C GLY A 76 -9.38 7.65 6.92
N LEU A 77 -10.64 7.94 7.27
CA LEU A 77 -11.81 7.31 6.67
C LEU A 77 -12.27 8.07 5.40
N PRO A 78 -12.93 7.38 4.44
CA PRO A 78 -13.52 8.04 3.28
C PRO A 78 -14.47 9.19 3.66
N ALA A 79 -14.28 10.37 3.05
CA ALA A 79 -15.18 11.50 3.26
C ALA A 79 -16.57 11.26 2.64
N SER A 80 -17.59 11.12 3.48
CA SER A 80 -18.99 11.01 3.04
C SER A 80 -19.49 12.32 2.39
N GLY A 81 -20.21 12.21 1.27
CA GLY A 81 -20.91 13.33 0.63
C GLY A 81 -20.11 14.18 -0.36
N ARG A 82 -18.83 13.88 -0.62
CA ARG A 82 -18.04 14.55 -1.67
C ARG A 82 -18.31 13.93 -3.06
N ARG A 83 -18.01 14.71 -4.11
CA ARG A 83 -17.99 14.23 -5.50
C ARG A 83 -17.10 12.99 -5.58
N MET A 84 -17.61 11.94 -6.21
CA MET A 84 -16.86 10.70 -6.47
C MET A 84 -15.62 11.05 -7.31
N PRO A 85 -14.44 10.44 -7.05
CA PRO A 85 -13.26 10.70 -7.86
C PRO A 85 -13.51 10.32 -9.32
N ASP A 86 -12.88 11.05 -10.25
CA ASP A 86 -12.96 10.75 -11.69
C ASP A 86 -12.23 9.43 -12.00
N ASP A 87 -11.16 9.10 -11.25
CA ASP A 87 -10.54 7.77 -11.27
C ASP A 87 -11.13 6.85 -10.17
N PRO A 88 -11.87 5.78 -10.53
CA PRO A 88 -12.46 4.85 -9.58
C PRO A 88 -11.50 3.76 -9.11
N ALA A 89 -10.25 3.75 -9.57
CA ALA A 89 -9.29 2.70 -9.32
C ALA A 89 -8.90 2.54 -7.84
N VAL A 90 -8.57 1.31 -7.46
CA VAL A 90 -8.15 0.93 -6.11
C VAL A 90 -6.96 -0.01 -6.19
N ALA A 91 -5.96 0.19 -5.34
CA ALA A 91 -4.85 -0.73 -5.18
C ALA A 91 -4.69 -1.12 -3.71
N LEU A 92 -4.77 -2.42 -3.42
CA LEU A 92 -4.58 -2.98 -2.09
C LEU A 92 -3.15 -3.46 -1.93
N TYR A 93 -2.41 -2.86 -0.99
CA TYR A 93 -1.04 -3.24 -0.64
C TYR A 93 -1.02 -3.94 0.72
N PHE A 94 -0.27 -5.02 0.81
CA PHE A 94 -0.12 -5.79 2.05
C PHE A 94 1.15 -6.65 2.03
N GLN A 95 1.54 -7.14 3.21
CA GLN A 95 2.63 -8.09 3.36
C GLN A 95 2.08 -9.50 3.68
N LEU A 96 2.70 -10.53 3.09
CA LEU A 96 2.43 -11.93 3.40
C LEU A 96 3.72 -12.74 3.34
N GLY A 97 4.09 -13.39 4.44
CA GLY A 97 5.29 -14.25 4.47
C GLY A 97 6.60 -13.52 4.18
N GLY A 98 6.68 -12.23 4.53
CA GLY A 98 7.87 -11.40 4.29
C GLY A 98 7.86 -10.65 2.96
N GLU A 99 7.03 -11.06 1.99
CA GLU A 99 6.93 -10.45 0.67
C GLU A 99 5.81 -9.40 0.61
N HIS A 100 5.98 -8.40 -0.27
CA HIS A 100 5.01 -7.33 -0.49
C HIS A 100 4.20 -7.62 -1.75
N TYR A 101 2.88 -7.48 -1.63
CA TYR A 101 1.94 -7.76 -2.70
C TYR A 101 1.03 -6.56 -2.96
N CYS A 102 0.56 -6.46 -4.19
CA CYS A 102 -0.41 -5.45 -4.60
C CYS A 102 -1.53 -6.08 -5.43
N LEU A 103 -2.79 -5.85 -5.03
CA LEU A 103 -3.97 -6.19 -5.81
C LEU A 103 -4.60 -4.91 -6.37
N PRO A 104 -4.25 -4.51 -7.60
CA PRO A 104 -4.86 -3.39 -8.29
C PRO A 104 -6.17 -3.80 -8.98
N CYS A 105 -7.17 -2.91 -8.96
CA CYS A 105 -8.42 -3.11 -9.68
C CYS A 105 -9.00 -1.76 -10.14
N ASP A 106 -9.18 -1.63 -11.45
CA ASP A 106 -9.81 -0.46 -12.10
C ASP A 106 -10.80 -0.85 -13.20
N THR A 107 -11.23 -2.12 -13.21
CA THR A 107 -12.18 -2.67 -14.18
C THR A 107 -13.58 -2.06 -14.03
N TRP A 108 -13.97 -1.67 -12.81
CA TRP A 108 -15.30 -1.18 -12.52
C TRP A 108 -15.33 0.35 -12.43
N ASP A 109 -16.44 0.93 -12.86
CA ASP A 109 -16.66 2.38 -12.90
C ASP A 109 -16.97 3.02 -11.54
N ARG A 110 -16.91 2.24 -10.44
CA ARG A 110 -17.13 2.69 -9.06
C ARG A 110 -16.06 2.14 -8.14
N VAL A 111 -15.50 3.02 -7.32
CA VAL A 111 -14.52 2.68 -6.27
C VAL A 111 -15.00 1.52 -5.38
N ALA A 112 -16.24 1.58 -4.90
CA ALA A 112 -16.80 0.55 -4.02
C ALA A 112 -16.86 -0.84 -4.68
N ASP A 113 -17.04 -0.87 -6.00
CA ASP A 113 -17.12 -2.11 -6.77
C ASP A 113 -15.72 -2.66 -7.06
N ASN A 114 -14.72 -1.82 -7.31
CA ASN A 114 -13.30 -2.23 -7.35
C ASN A 114 -12.84 -2.79 -5.99
N MET A 115 -13.22 -2.16 -4.87
CA MET A 115 -12.95 -2.72 -3.54
C MET A 115 -13.62 -4.08 -3.33
N ALA A 116 -14.88 -4.23 -3.77
CA ALA A 116 -15.60 -5.49 -3.66
C ALA A 116 -15.01 -6.60 -4.52
N ALA A 117 -14.47 -6.26 -5.70
CA ALA A 117 -13.77 -7.21 -6.56
C ALA A 117 -12.48 -7.71 -5.90
N ILE A 118 -11.69 -6.82 -5.29
CA ILE A 118 -10.50 -7.19 -4.50
C ILE A 118 -10.89 -8.12 -3.34
N ALA A 119 -11.95 -7.78 -2.59
CA ALA A 119 -12.44 -8.64 -1.51
C ALA A 119 -12.90 -10.03 -2.03
N ALA A 120 -13.58 -10.09 -3.17
CA ALA A 120 -13.98 -11.36 -3.78
C ALA A 120 -12.77 -12.20 -4.21
N HIS A 121 -11.72 -11.56 -4.75
CA HIS A 121 -10.46 -12.21 -5.09
C HIS A 121 -9.80 -12.82 -3.84
N LEU A 122 -9.66 -12.04 -2.76
CA LEU A 122 -9.17 -12.50 -1.46
C LEU A 122 -9.95 -13.72 -0.93
N GLY A 123 -11.29 -13.71 -1.04
CA GLY A 123 -12.13 -14.81 -0.61
C GLY A 123 -11.96 -16.09 -1.43
N ALA A 124 -11.87 -15.95 -2.76
CA ALA A 124 -11.57 -17.06 -3.65
C ALA A 124 -10.19 -17.67 -3.35
N MET A 125 -9.21 -16.82 -3.08
CA MET A 125 -7.85 -17.17 -2.71
C MET A 125 -7.77 -18.02 -1.45
N ARG A 126 -8.47 -17.63 -0.38
CA ARG A 126 -8.61 -18.48 0.82
C ARG A 126 -9.35 -19.77 0.55
N GLY A 127 -10.32 -19.75 -0.37
CA GLY A 127 -11.06 -20.94 -0.81
C GLY A 127 -10.12 -21.97 -1.42
N MET A 128 -9.32 -21.55 -2.41
CA MET A 128 -8.34 -22.39 -3.10
C MET A 128 -7.34 -23.03 -2.13
N GLU A 129 -6.75 -22.24 -1.22
CA GLU A 129 -5.83 -22.77 -0.20
C GLU A 129 -6.54 -23.82 0.69
N ARG A 130 -7.75 -23.53 1.17
CA ARG A 130 -8.52 -24.46 2.01
C ARG A 130 -8.92 -25.74 1.29
N TRP A 131 -9.13 -25.69 -0.02
CA TRP A 131 -9.43 -26.85 -0.85
C TRP A 131 -8.17 -27.61 -1.29
N GLY A 132 -6.97 -27.14 -0.93
CA GLY A 132 -5.70 -27.77 -1.27
C GLY A 132 -5.22 -27.49 -2.71
N VAL A 133 -5.79 -26.48 -3.38
CA VAL A 133 -5.40 -26.08 -4.73
C VAL A 133 -4.33 -25.00 -4.65
N GLY A 134 -3.08 -25.41 -4.46
CA GLY A 134 -1.91 -24.54 -4.40
C GLY A 134 -1.76 -23.75 -3.09
N ASP A 135 -0.60 -23.11 -2.92
CA ASP A 135 -0.33 -22.22 -1.78
C ASP A 135 -0.58 -20.75 -2.13
N LEU A 136 -0.86 -19.93 -1.12
CA LEU A 136 -1.15 -18.50 -1.33
C LEU A 136 -0.02 -17.73 -1.99
N ARG A 137 1.25 -18.06 -1.70
CA ARG A 137 2.39 -17.32 -2.25
C ARG A 137 2.46 -17.50 -3.77
N THR A 138 2.24 -18.71 -4.25
CA THR A 138 2.17 -19.05 -5.68
C THR A 138 1.09 -18.25 -6.37
N HIS A 139 -0.10 -18.15 -5.76
CA HIS A 139 -1.19 -17.40 -6.33
C HIS A 139 -0.98 -15.88 -6.31
N PHE A 140 -0.27 -15.37 -5.30
CA PHE A 140 0.11 -13.96 -5.24
C PHE A 140 1.39 -13.62 -5.99
N ALA A 141 2.14 -14.60 -6.52
CA ALA A 141 3.40 -14.34 -7.22
C ALA A 141 3.24 -13.42 -8.44
N GLY A 142 2.12 -13.51 -9.16
CA GLY A 142 1.80 -12.57 -10.26
C GLY A 142 1.45 -11.15 -9.80
N PHE A 143 1.16 -11.00 -8.51
CA PHE A 143 0.85 -9.74 -7.81
C PHE A 143 1.98 -9.30 -6.87
N ALA A 144 3.09 -10.06 -6.85
CA ALA A 144 4.28 -9.66 -6.16
C ALA A 144 4.77 -8.39 -6.83
N GLN A 145 4.94 -7.34 -6.04
CA GLN A 145 5.68 -6.21 -6.53
C GLN A 145 7.14 -6.67 -6.60
N LEU A 146 7.61 -6.98 -7.82
CA LEU A 146 9.04 -6.95 -8.10
C LEU A 146 9.48 -5.56 -7.68
N GLU A 147 10.36 -5.51 -6.70
CA GLU A 147 10.78 -4.32 -5.98
C GLU A 147 10.94 -3.11 -6.92
N HIS A 148 9.90 -2.28 -6.98
CA HIS A 148 10.12 -0.85 -6.99
C HIS A 148 9.85 -0.43 -5.56
N GLN A 149 10.81 -0.73 -4.69
CA GLN A 149 10.98 0.17 -3.58
C GLN A 149 11.31 1.53 -4.24
N PRO A 150 10.53 2.60 -4.06
CA PRO A 150 11.21 3.83 -3.74
C PRO A 150 11.86 3.50 -2.40
N GLN A 151 13.07 2.94 -2.44
CA GLN A 151 13.95 2.97 -1.30
C GLN A 151 13.94 4.44 -0.92
N GLN A 152 13.51 4.79 0.30
CA GLN A 152 13.50 6.20 0.69
C GLN A 152 14.91 6.69 0.43
N GLU A 153 15.07 7.44 -0.66
CA GLU A 153 16.38 7.53 -1.28
C GLU A 153 17.26 8.24 -0.28
N TRP A 154 18.54 7.88 -0.24
CA TRP A 154 19.42 8.43 0.80
C TRP A 154 19.36 9.97 0.82
N TYR A 155 19.11 10.60 -0.32
CA TYR A 155 18.94 12.04 -0.43
C TYR A 155 17.68 12.59 0.27
N ASP A 156 16.57 11.83 0.32
CA ASP A 156 15.33 12.22 1.00
C ASP A 156 15.49 12.17 2.52
N VAL A 157 16.17 11.13 3.03
CA VAL A 157 16.44 10.97 4.47
C VAL A 157 17.47 11.98 4.96
N LEU A 158 18.48 12.30 4.14
CA LEU A 158 19.49 13.29 4.47
C LEU A 158 19.03 14.74 4.21
N GLY A 159 17.94 14.94 3.47
CA GLY A 159 17.40 16.26 3.14
C GLY A 159 18.24 17.04 2.13
N CYS A 160 18.75 16.37 1.10
CA CYS A 160 19.56 16.97 0.03
C CYS A 160 19.05 16.60 -1.37
N SER A 161 19.62 17.22 -2.41
CA SER A 161 19.24 16.94 -3.80
C SER A 161 19.78 15.57 -4.25
N PRO A 162 19.06 14.81 -5.11
CA PRO A 162 19.60 13.62 -5.77
C PRO A 162 20.89 13.89 -6.56
N SER A 163 21.07 15.12 -7.02
CA SER A 163 22.25 15.58 -7.76
C SER A 163 23.29 16.30 -6.89
N ALA A 164 23.20 16.18 -5.56
CA ALA A 164 24.11 16.83 -4.64
C ALA A 164 25.54 16.27 -4.79
N SER A 165 26.53 17.16 -4.74
CA SER A 165 27.94 16.78 -4.73
C SER A 165 28.29 16.00 -3.45
N PRO A 166 29.34 15.16 -3.45
CA PRO A 166 29.76 14.41 -2.26
C PRO A 166 29.97 15.27 -1.01
N ALA A 167 30.43 16.52 -1.19
CA ALA A 167 30.61 17.47 -0.09
C ALA A 167 29.26 17.94 0.50
N GLU A 168 28.25 18.16 -0.35
CA GLU A 168 26.90 18.54 0.07
C GLU A 168 26.20 17.38 0.79
N VAL A 169 26.36 16.14 0.32
CA VAL A 169 25.81 14.95 0.98
C VAL A 169 26.41 14.75 2.36
N GLN A 170 27.74 14.89 2.49
CA GLN A 170 28.42 14.82 3.80
C GLN A 170 27.93 15.90 4.78
N SER A 171 27.67 17.11 4.28
CA SER A 171 27.13 18.20 5.08
C SER A 171 25.70 17.89 5.53
N ALA A 172 24.86 17.41 4.62
CA ALA A 172 23.48 17.00 4.89
C ALA A 172 23.41 15.87 5.92
N TYR A 173 24.27 14.85 5.81
CA TYR A 173 24.40 13.80 6.82
C TYR A 173 24.73 14.32 8.21
N LYS A 174 25.71 15.22 8.33
CA LYS A 174 26.07 15.80 9.64
C LYS A 174 24.89 16.56 10.26
N ALA A 175 24.15 17.31 9.45
CA ALA A 175 22.97 18.04 9.89
C ALA A 175 21.82 17.10 10.32
N ALA A 176 21.49 16.11 9.47
CA ALA A 176 20.45 15.13 9.73
C ALA A 176 20.77 14.30 10.99
N ARG A 177 22.02 13.86 11.14
CA ARG A 177 22.48 13.08 12.30
C ARG A 177 22.42 13.90 13.59
N ALA A 178 22.80 15.17 13.55
CA ALA A 178 22.74 16.04 14.72
C ALA A 178 21.30 16.30 15.18
N LYS A 179 20.36 16.41 14.24
CA LYS A 179 18.93 16.59 14.51
C LYS A 179 18.29 15.31 15.06
N ALA A 180 18.64 14.16 14.50
CA ALA A 180 18.11 12.86 14.90
C ALA A 180 18.74 12.30 16.19
N HIS A 181 19.76 12.96 16.75
CA HIS A 181 20.47 12.43 17.91
C HIS A 181 19.56 12.36 19.16
N PRO A 182 19.46 11.20 19.84
CA PRO A 182 18.64 11.03 21.04
C PRO A 182 18.95 12.06 22.13
N ASP A 183 20.23 12.32 22.40
CA ASP A 183 20.69 13.35 23.36
C ASP A 183 20.30 14.80 22.99
N ARG A 184 19.75 15.04 21.80
CA ARG A 184 19.28 16.35 21.32
C ARG A 184 17.78 16.40 21.05
N GLY A 185 17.03 15.41 21.55
CA GLY A 185 15.57 15.35 21.42
C GLY A 185 15.09 14.62 20.16
N GLY A 186 15.97 13.94 19.41
CA GLY A 186 15.58 12.99 18.38
C GLY A 186 15.22 11.61 18.95
N SER A 187 14.87 10.66 18.09
CA SER A 187 14.61 9.26 18.48
C SER A 187 15.68 8.31 17.94
N ASP A 188 15.87 7.17 18.62
CA ASP A 188 16.76 6.10 18.15
C ASP A 188 16.36 5.62 16.74
N ASP A 189 15.06 5.61 16.43
CA ASP A 189 14.52 5.24 15.12
C ASP A 189 14.88 6.26 14.02
N GLU A 190 14.83 7.56 14.32
CA GLU A 190 15.30 8.61 13.41
C GLU A 190 16.81 8.53 13.20
N PHE A 191 17.57 8.28 14.27
CA PHE A 191 19.01 8.16 14.20
C PHE A 191 19.43 6.97 13.33
N ASN A 192 18.81 5.81 13.54
CA ASN A 192 19.06 4.60 12.76
C ASN A 192 18.71 4.78 11.28
N ARG A 193 17.62 5.50 10.97
CA ARG A 193 17.27 5.85 9.58
C ARG A 193 18.34 6.70 8.89
N VAL A 194 18.84 7.73 9.57
CA VAL A 194 19.93 8.58 9.04
C VAL A 194 21.22 7.77 8.83
N GLN A 195 21.55 6.84 9.72
CA GLN A 195 22.70 5.95 9.57
C GLN A 195 22.55 5.00 8.37
N ALA A 196 21.36 4.43 8.18
CA ALA A 196 21.07 3.54 7.06
C ALA A 196 21.16 4.28 5.71
N ALA A 197 20.64 5.52 5.64
CA ALA A 197 20.74 6.37 4.46
C ALA A 197 22.19 6.74 4.12
N TRP A 198 23.00 7.06 5.13
CA TRP A 198 24.42 7.33 4.95
C TRP A 198 25.17 6.13 4.37
N LYS A 199 24.91 4.93 4.92
CA LYS A 199 25.50 3.69 4.41
C LYS A 199 25.09 3.41 2.97
N ALA A 200 23.82 3.61 2.62
CA ALA A 200 23.34 3.43 1.26
C ALA A 200 24.04 4.36 0.24
N TRP A 201 24.31 5.63 0.60
CA TRP A 201 25.10 6.53 -0.24
C TRP A 201 26.55 6.06 -0.41
N GLN A 202 27.18 5.57 0.66
CA GLN A 202 28.55 5.04 0.63
C GLN A 202 28.67 3.77 -0.22
N ASP A 203 27.65 2.93 -0.24
CA ASP A 203 27.65 1.70 -1.05
C ASP A 203 27.47 1.99 -2.56
N GLN A 204 27.01 3.20 -2.91
CA GLN A 204 26.76 3.66 -4.29
C GLN A 204 27.89 4.54 -4.88
N ASN A 205 28.88 4.96 -4.09
CA ASN A 205 29.97 5.88 -4.49
C ASN A 205 31.35 5.35 -4.11
#